data_AF-A0A931ZYB7-F1
#
_entry.id   AF-A0A931ZYB7-F1
#
_cell.length_a   1.000
_cell.length_b   1.000
_cell.length_c   1.000
_cell.angle_alpha   90.00
_cell.angle_beta   90.00
_cell.angle_gamma   90.00
#
_symmetry.space_group_name_H-M   'P 1'
#
loop_
_entity.id
_entity.type
_entity.pdbx_description
1 polymer ?
#
loop_
_entity_poly.entity_id
_entity_poly.type
_entity_poly.pdbx_seq_one_letter_code
_entity_poly.pdbx_strand_id
1 'polypeptide(L)'
;MQTETAIEAEVVIDFGNGERRAFSGPVGPGTTALDAMSFAAAAGSLELELAGQDGMALVQVGKFRTNAQKQWEVRLNDRGPVQDLRRTSIRPGDRLNLRFQ
;
A
#
# COMPACT_ATOMS: atom_id res chain seq x y z
N MET A 1 -7.72 -1.98 -31.74
CA MET A 1 -7.48 -2.47 -30.38
C MET A 1 -6.82 -1.32 -29.63
N GLN A 2 -7.59 -0.60 -28.80
CA GLN A 2 -7.05 0.51 -28.01
C GLN A 2 -6.28 -0.11 -26.85
N THR A 3 -4.97 0.11 -26.80
CA THR A 3 -4.21 0.00 -25.55
C THR A 3 -4.68 1.14 -24.66
N GLU A 4 -5.62 0.86 -23.76
CA GLU A 4 -5.84 1.71 -22.60
C GLU A 4 -4.49 1.89 -21.93
N THR A 5 -3.96 3.12 -21.97
CA THR A 5 -2.93 3.54 -21.02
C THR A 5 -3.50 3.20 -19.67
N ALA A 6 -3.02 2.13 -19.04
CA ALA A 6 -3.41 1.82 -17.67
C ALA A 6 -3.15 3.09 -16.88
N ILE A 7 -4.22 3.75 -16.45
CA ILE A 7 -4.17 4.94 -15.57
C ILE A 7 -4.23 4.50 -14.11
N GLU A 8 -4.12 3.20 -13.86
CA GLU A 8 -4.36 2.58 -12.57
C GLU A 8 -3.07 2.04 -11.96
N ALA A 9 -3.03 2.00 -10.64
CA ALA A 9 -2.04 1.26 -9.88
C ALA A 9 -2.73 0.17 -9.06
N GLU A 10 -1.96 -0.83 -8.65
CA GLU A 10 -2.44 -1.94 -7.83
C GLU A 10 -1.86 -1.83 -6.42
N VAL A 11 -2.70 -2.08 -5.40
CA VAL A 11 -2.28 -2.25 -4.01
C VAL A 11 -2.62 -3.66 -3.58
N VAL A 12 -1.61 -4.42 -3.15
CA VAL A 12 -1.76 -5.78 -2.65
C VAL A 12 -1.45 -5.78 -1.16
N ILE A 13 -2.38 -6.32 -0.37
CA ILE A 13 -2.26 -6.48 1.08
C ILE A 13 -2.16 -7.97 1.39
N ASP A 14 -1.00 -8.40 1.87
CA ASP A 14 -0.71 -9.75 2.34
C ASP A 14 -0.65 -9.74 3.87
N PHE A 15 -1.62 -10.40 4.51
CA PHE A 15 -1.75 -10.41 5.96
C PHE A 15 -0.85 -11.45 6.65
N GLY A 16 0.00 -12.17 5.91
CA GLY A 16 0.97 -13.13 6.45
C GLY A 16 0.36 -14.40 7.03
N ASN A 17 -0.95 -14.60 6.90
CA ASN A 17 -1.71 -15.78 7.32
C ASN A 17 -2.26 -16.60 6.12
N GLY A 18 -1.81 -16.28 4.90
CA GLY A 18 -2.35 -16.82 3.65
C GLY A 18 -3.51 -16.03 3.05
N GLU A 19 -4.06 -15.05 3.78
CA GLU A 19 -5.04 -14.10 3.26
C GLU A 19 -4.33 -12.98 2.49
N ARG A 20 -4.79 -12.74 1.25
CA ARG A 20 -4.30 -11.65 0.41
C ARG A 20 -5.47 -10.94 -0.26
N ARG A 21 -5.44 -9.61 -0.27
CA ARG A 21 -6.42 -8.76 -0.97
C ARG A 21 -5.69 -7.86 -1.95
N ALA A 22 -6.26 -7.65 -3.14
CA ALA A 22 -5.72 -6.74 -4.14
C ALA A 22 -6.78 -5.72 -4.53
N PHE A 23 -6.35 -4.48 -4.74
CA PHE A 23 -7.18 -3.36 -5.11
C PHE A 23 -6.51 -2.60 -6.25
N SER A 24 -7.22 -2.43 -7.36
CA SER A 24 -6.77 -1.58 -8.46
C SER A 24 -7.63 -0.33 -8.52
N GLY A 25 -7.01 0.80 -8.84
CA GLY A 25 -7.73 2.04 -9.00
C GLY A 25 -6.93 3.11 -9.72
N PRO A 26 -7.60 4.15 -10.24
CA PRO A 26 -6.96 5.21 -10.99
C PRO A 26 -5.98 6.00 -10.11
N VAL A 27 -4.85 6.37 -10.68
CA VAL A 27 -3.82 7.21 -10.06
C VAL A 27 -3.51 8.41 -10.93
N GLY A 28 -3.33 9.57 -10.30
CA GLY A 28 -3.09 10.83 -10.97
C GLY A 28 -1.69 11.40 -10.67
N PRO A 29 -1.31 12.50 -11.31
CA PRO A 29 -0.10 13.24 -10.95
C PRO A 29 -0.13 13.62 -9.47
N GLY A 30 0.93 13.26 -8.74
CA GLY A 30 1.08 13.57 -7.32
C GLY A 30 0.50 12.52 -6.37
N THR A 31 -0.16 11.46 -6.85
CA THR A 31 -0.59 10.34 -6.00
C THR A 31 0.63 9.68 -5.33
N THR A 32 0.56 9.54 -4.01
CA THR A 32 1.62 8.95 -3.18
C THR A 32 1.29 7.51 -2.79
N ALA A 33 2.27 6.78 -2.24
CA ALA A 33 2.05 5.45 -1.70
C ALA A 33 1.02 5.46 -0.57
N LEU A 34 1.03 6.51 0.27
CA LEU A 34 0.02 6.71 1.31
C LEU A 34 -1.38 6.91 0.73
N ASP A 35 -1.52 7.70 -0.34
CA ASP A 35 -2.82 7.91 -0.98
C ASP A 35 -3.36 6.59 -1.54
N ALA A 36 -2.52 5.84 -2.27
CA ALA A 36 -2.88 4.54 -2.81
C ALA A 36 -3.32 3.55 -1.72
N MET A 37 -2.57 3.49 -0.61
CA MET A 37 -2.93 2.69 0.57
C MET A 37 -4.26 3.11 1.19
N SER A 38 -4.50 4.42 1.30
CA SER A 38 -5.73 4.97 1.87
C SER A 38 -6.94 4.63 1.00
N PHE A 39 -6.80 4.68 -0.33
CA PHE A 39 -7.85 4.24 -1.26
C PHE A 39 -8.13 2.74 -1.14
N ALA A 40 -7.09 1.91 -1.07
CA ALA A 40 -7.23 0.47 -0.89
C ALA A 40 -7.90 0.13 0.46
N ALA A 41 -7.53 0.84 1.53
CA ALA A 41 -8.14 0.68 2.85
C ALA A 41 -9.63 1.07 2.82
N ALA A 42 -9.98 2.19 2.21
CA ALA A 42 -11.36 2.64 2.05
C ALA A 42 -12.20 1.65 1.23
N ALA A 43 -11.69 1.21 0.06
CA ALA A 43 -12.33 0.20 -0.78
C ALA A 43 -12.48 -1.14 -0.06
N GLY A 44 -11.51 -1.47 0.79
CA GLY A 44 -11.48 -2.69 1.57
C GLY A 44 -12.32 -2.66 2.85
N SER A 45 -12.85 -1.49 3.24
CA SER A 45 -13.40 -1.23 4.58
C SER A 45 -12.43 -1.64 5.70
N LEU A 46 -11.16 -1.31 5.51
CA LEU A 46 -10.06 -1.62 6.44
C LEU A 46 -9.62 -0.34 7.16
N GLU A 47 -9.32 -0.47 8.45
CA GLU A 47 -8.66 0.58 9.21
C GLU A 47 -7.17 0.62 8.87
N LEU A 48 -6.60 1.81 8.70
CA LEU A 48 -5.17 2.00 8.42
C LEU A 48 -4.58 2.97 9.45
N GLU A 49 -3.53 2.52 10.14
CA GLU A 49 -2.83 3.33 11.14
C GLU A 49 -1.35 3.45 10.80
N LEU A 50 -0.84 4.68 10.92
CA LEU A 50 0.57 5.01 10.75
C LEU A 50 1.14 5.51 12.08
N ALA A 51 2.38 5.18 12.38
CA ALA A 51 3.11 5.71 13.52
C ALA A 51 4.46 6.34 13.11
N GLY A 52 5.06 7.06 14.06
CA GLY A 52 6.31 7.81 13.88
C GLY A 52 6.08 9.28 13.56
N GLN A 53 7.14 10.10 13.68
CA GLN A 53 7.09 11.47 13.16
C GLN A 53 6.76 11.41 11.67
N ASP A 54 5.71 12.13 11.28
CA ASP A 54 5.21 12.20 9.91
C ASP A 54 4.64 10.90 9.29
N GLY A 55 4.26 9.90 10.08
CA GLY A 55 3.54 8.71 9.57
C GLY A 55 4.37 7.84 8.63
N MET A 56 5.67 7.72 8.91
CA MET A 56 6.62 6.96 8.08
C MET A 56 6.44 5.44 8.18
N ALA A 57 5.83 4.92 9.25
CA ALA A 57 5.68 3.48 9.46
C ALA A 57 4.21 3.05 9.47
N LEU A 58 3.87 2.08 8.62
CA LEU A 58 2.58 1.39 8.68
C LEU A 58 2.54 0.49 9.92
N VAL A 59 1.60 0.74 10.86
CA VAL A 59 1.48 -0.02 12.10
C VAL A 59 0.23 -0.86 12.20
N GLN A 60 -0.82 -0.57 11.43
CA GLN A 60 -2.02 -1.41 11.39
C GLN A 60 -2.68 -1.39 10.01
N VAL A 61 -3.18 -2.56 9.59
CA VAL A 61 -4.17 -2.71 8.51
C VAL A 61 -5.27 -3.67 8.97
N GLY A 62 -6.51 -3.19 9.06
CA GLY A 62 -7.62 -3.94 9.64
C GLY A 62 -7.31 -4.39 11.07
N LYS A 63 -7.45 -5.69 11.36
CA LYS A 63 -7.15 -6.27 12.67
C LYS A 63 -5.65 -6.60 12.92
N PHE A 64 -4.79 -6.35 11.95
CA PHE A 64 -3.38 -6.78 11.99
C PHE A 64 -2.47 -5.61 12.36
N ARG A 65 -2.07 -5.56 13.63
CA ARG A 65 -1.19 -4.54 14.21
C ARG A 65 0.22 -5.08 14.42
N THR A 66 1.23 -4.22 14.21
CA THR A 66 2.63 -4.55 14.45
C THR A 66 2.92 -4.79 15.94
N ASN A 67 3.93 -5.61 16.21
CA ASN A 67 4.44 -5.91 17.54
C ASN A 67 5.93 -6.28 17.47
N ALA A 68 6.51 -6.78 18.57
CA ALA A 68 7.92 -7.13 18.63
C ALA A 68 8.36 -8.25 17.65
N GLN A 69 7.42 -9.04 17.12
CA GLN A 69 7.69 -10.18 16.24
C GLN A 69 7.17 -9.99 14.82
N LYS A 70 6.14 -9.14 14.63
CA LYS A 70 5.51 -8.91 13.34
C LYS A 70 5.43 -7.45 12.97
N GLN A 71 5.81 -7.12 11.75
CA GLN A 71 5.81 -5.77 11.21
C GLN A 71 5.24 -5.73 9.79
N TRP A 72 4.74 -4.56 9.39
CA TRP A 72 4.36 -4.31 8.01
C TRP A 72 5.58 -3.85 7.21
N GLU A 73 5.81 -4.49 6.08
CA GLU A 73 6.77 -4.02 5.08
C GLU A 73 6.01 -3.56 3.83
N VAL A 74 6.35 -2.37 3.33
CA VAL A 74 5.73 -1.80 2.13
C VAL A 74 6.77 -1.77 1.02
N ARG A 75 6.48 -2.35 -0.14
CA ARG A 75 7.35 -2.39 -1.32
C ARG A 75 6.66 -1.81 -2.54
N LEU A 76 7.41 -1.09 -3.36
CA LEU A 76 6.94 -0.63 -4.67
C LEU A 76 7.54 -1.49 -5.77
N ASN A 77 6.71 -2.08 -6.63
CA ASN A 77 7.10 -2.93 -7.75
C ASN A 77 8.05 -4.07 -7.34
N ASP A 78 7.78 -4.69 -6.19
CA ASP A 78 8.62 -5.74 -5.58
C ASP A 78 10.08 -5.33 -5.30
N ARG A 79 10.38 -4.03 -5.34
CA ARG A 79 11.69 -3.47 -4.98
C ARG A 79 11.81 -3.35 -3.46
N GLY A 80 12.93 -2.77 -3.01
CA GLY A 80 13.20 -2.54 -1.58
C GLY A 80 12.10 -1.77 -0.84
N PRO A 81 12.18 -1.76 0.50
CA PRO A 81 11.15 -1.14 1.33
C PRO A 81 11.02 0.35 1.03
N VAL A 82 9.77 0.81 0.94
CA VAL A 82 9.42 2.21 0.82
C VAL A 82 9.72 2.90 2.15
N GLN A 83 10.69 3.81 2.15
CA GLN A 83 11.13 4.50 3.37
C GLN A 83 10.21 5.66 3.77
N ASP A 84 9.54 6.27 2.79
CA ASP A 84 8.63 7.40 3.03
C ASP A 84 7.38 7.25 2.16
N LEU A 85 6.28 6.83 2.81
CA LEU A 85 4.99 6.61 2.16
C LEU A 85 4.37 7.90 1.61
N ARG A 86 4.69 9.07 2.19
CA ARG A 86 4.16 10.38 1.78
C ARG A 86 4.93 10.99 0.62
N ARG A 87 6.21 10.65 0.45
CA ARG A 87 7.04 11.17 -0.66
C ARG A 87 7.15 10.23 -1.84
N THR A 88 6.87 8.95 -1.64
CA THR A 88 6.97 7.96 -2.72
C THR A 88 5.79 8.12 -3.67
N SER A 89 6.06 8.64 -4.87
CA SER A 89 5.04 8.80 -5.92
C SER A 89 4.68 7.46 -6.56
N ILE A 90 3.39 7.24 -6.75
CA ILE A 90 2.81 6.10 -7.48
C ILE A 90 2.48 6.54 -8.89
N ARG A 91 2.84 5.70 -9.85
CA ARG A 91 2.56 5.91 -11.28
C ARG A 91 1.60 4.85 -11.79
N PRO A 92 0.92 5.13 -12.90
CA PRO A 92 0.13 4.10 -13.54
C PRO A 92 0.98 2.88 -13.92
N GLY A 93 0.44 1.69 -13.64
CA GLY A 93 1.13 0.40 -13.77
C GLY A 93 1.97 -0.02 -12.56
N ASP A 94 2.14 0.85 -11.56
CA ASP A 94 2.86 0.48 -10.34
C ASP A 94 2.03 -0.49 -9.47
N ARG A 95 2.74 -1.32 -8.72
CA ARG A 95 2.20 -2.21 -7.69
C ARG A 95 2.80 -1.89 -6.33
N LEU A 96 1.96 -1.58 -5.36
CA LEU A 96 2.36 -1.41 -3.96
C LEU A 96 2.01 -2.67 -3.15
N ASN A 97 3.01 -3.35 -2.63
CA ASN A 97 2.85 -4.58 -1.86
C ASN A 97 3.04 -4.28 -0.37
N LEU A 98 1.98 -4.48 0.41
CA LEU A 98 1.99 -4.41 1.87
C LEU A 98 2.04 -5.85 2.38
N ARG A 99 3.09 -6.21 3.10
CA ARG A 99 3.27 -7.57 3.65
C ARG A 99 3.43 -7.53 5.15
N PHE A 100 2.60 -8.27 5.86
CA PHE A 100 2.73 -8.49 7.29
C PHE A 100 3.63 -9.71 7.53
N GLN A 101 4.75 -9.53 8.22
CA GLN A 101 5.76 -10.56 8.46
C GLN A 101 6.27 -10.51 9.89
#